data_AF-A0A9Q0AJ71-F1
#
_entry.id   AF-A0A9Q0AJ71-F1
#
_cell.length_a   1.000
_cell.length_b   1.000
_cell.length_c   1.000
_cell.angle_alpha   90.00
_cell.angle_beta   90.00
_cell.angle_gamma   90.00
#
_symmetry.space_group_name_H-M   'P 1'
#
loop_
_entity.id
_entity.type
_entity.pdbx_description
1 polymer ?
#
loop_
_entity_poly.entity_id
_entity_poly.type
_entity_poly.pdbx_seq_one_letter_code
_entity_poly.pdbx_strand_id
1 'polypeptide(L)'
;MYVDGRGWVEGAARWAYYCPACQDHHETELLNQTLDKMRNAIHQRDAERKHQSKSQCEHWLERCCSMSTYTGTCCACADRRSGTRSELYPAYVDGEGWVTEATRWAYYCPGCKDFESSLNYTASVSTEAEPKLVVQAKPVDQSSTNRRFSGQCRHYATWKCSLTSTNGKCCACSDARQESKTGLYDAYVDGAGWVEEAARWASYCPGCVRNYGG
;
A
#
# COMPACT_ATOMS: atom_id res chain seq x y z
N MET A 1 -42.23 -33.63 12.14
CA MET A 1 -43.72 -33.54 12.02
C MET A 1 -44.11 -34.03 10.63
N TYR A 2 -45.31 -34.61 10.41
CA TYR A 2 -45.67 -35.24 9.12
C TYR A 2 -46.11 -34.17 8.08
N VAL A 3 -45.53 -34.21 6.88
CA VAL A 3 -45.89 -33.35 5.74
C VAL A 3 -46.55 -34.21 4.67
N ASP A 4 -47.78 -33.88 4.28
CA ASP A 4 -48.52 -34.64 3.28
C ASP A 4 -47.72 -34.77 1.97
N GLY A 5 -47.50 -36.02 1.56
CA GLY A 5 -46.75 -36.37 0.34
C GLY A 5 -45.21 -36.37 0.47
N ARG A 6 -44.61 -35.97 1.60
CA ARG A 6 -43.15 -35.98 1.80
C ARG A 6 -42.68 -36.74 3.05
N GLY A 7 -43.60 -37.20 3.89
CA GLY A 7 -43.29 -37.97 5.10
C GLY A 7 -42.87 -37.07 6.27
N TRP A 8 -42.23 -37.66 7.27
CA TRP A 8 -41.80 -36.95 8.48
C TRP A 8 -40.49 -36.19 8.20
N VAL A 9 -40.50 -34.87 8.41
CA VAL A 9 -39.29 -34.05 8.27
C VAL A 9 -38.96 -33.43 9.63
N GLU A 10 -37.74 -33.69 10.12
CA GLU A 10 -37.19 -33.00 11.30
C GLU A 10 -36.54 -31.68 10.88
N GLY A 11 -36.77 -30.63 11.66
CA GLY A 11 -36.16 -29.31 11.40
C GLY A 11 -36.73 -28.53 10.21
N ALA A 12 -37.87 -28.95 9.63
CA ALA A 12 -38.48 -28.23 8.53
C ALA A 12 -38.90 -26.81 8.95
N ALA A 13 -38.45 -25.81 8.18
CA ALA A 13 -38.80 -24.42 8.41
C ALA A 13 -40.31 -24.20 8.29
N ARG A 14 -40.85 -23.23 9.05
CA ARG A 14 -42.30 -22.97 9.15
C ARG A 14 -42.99 -22.75 7.79
N TRP A 15 -42.29 -22.22 6.80
CA TRP A 15 -42.81 -21.97 5.46
C TRP A 15 -42.88 -23.24 4.58
N ALA A 16 -42.23 -24.35 4.96
CA ALA A 16 -42.27 -25.62 4.23
C ALA A 16 -43.69 -26.25 4.17
N TYR A 17 -44.61 -25.73 5.00
CA TYR A 17 -46.01 -26.17 5.08
C TYR A 17 -46.97 -25.24 4.34
N TYR A 18 -46.46 -24.16 3.73
CA TYR A 18 -47.29 -23.25 2.94
C TYR A 18 -47.65 -23.87 1.59
N CYS A 19 -48.76 -23.44 0.99
CA CYS A 19 -49.07 -23.83 -0.39
C CYS A 19 -47.97 -23.32 -1.34
N PRO A 20 -47.78 -23.93 -2.53
CA PRO A 20 -46.69 -23.55 -3.44
C PRO A 20 -46.61 -22.05 -3.73
N ALA A 21 -47.74 -21.38 -3.96
CA ALA A 21 -47.77 -19.93 -4.19
C ALA A 21 -47.26 -19.11 -3.00
N CYS A 22 -47.57 -19.55 -1.77
CA CYS A 22 -47.08 -18.90 -0.55
C CYS A 22 -45.60 -19.23 -0.26
N GLN A 23 -45.09 -20.38 -0.72
CA GLN A 23 -43.67 -20.72 -0.67
C GLN A 23 -42.87 -19.81 -1.61
N ASP A 24 -43.29 -19.71 -2.88
CA ASP A 24 -42.64 -18.86 -3.88
C ASP A 24 -42.61 -17.38 -3.44
N HIS A 25 -43.70 -16.90 -2.83
CA HIS A 25 -43.75 -15.54 -2.30
C HIS A 25 -42.73 -15.33 -1.17
N HIS A 26 -42.64 -16.27 -0.23
CA HIS A 26 -41.71 -16.20 0.90
C HIS A 26 -40.25 -16.28 0.44
N GLU A 27 -39.94 -17.13 -0.55
CA GLU A 27 -38.59 -17.21 -1.14
C GLU A 27 -38.20 -15.89 -1.84
N THR A 28 -39.13 -15.30 -2.59
CA THR A 28 -38.93 -14.01 -3.26
C THR A 28 -38.69 -12.89 -2.25
N GLU A 29 -39.44 -12.88 -1.14
CA GLU A 29 -39.25 -11.91 -0.06
C GLU A 29 -37.86 -12.05 0.58
N LEU A 30 -37.42 -13.28 0.85
CA LEU A 30 -36.10 -13.56 1.40
C LEU A 30 -34.97 -13.10 0.46
N LEU A 31 -35.13 -13.32 -0.84
CA LEU A 31 -34.20 -12.86 -1.86
C LEU A 31 -34.10 -11.33 -1.87
N ASN A 32 -35.24 -10.64 -1.87
CA ASN A 32 -35.29 -9.18 -1.86
C ASN A 32 -34.64 -8.59 -0.60
N GLN A 33 -34.94 -9.15 0.58
CA GLN A 33 -34.29 -8.76 1.83
C GLN A 33 -32.76 -8.95 1.77
N THR A 34 -32.29 -10.02 1.12
CA THR A 34 -30.86 -10.29 0.97
C THR A 34 -30.19 -9.28 0.03
N LEU A 35 -30.84 -8.96 -1.09
CA LEU A 35 -30.35 -7.97 -2.04
C LEU A 35 -30.28 -6.57 -1.42
N ASP A 36 -31.27 -6.19 -0.61
CA ASP A 36 -31.27 -4.91 0.10
C ASP A 36 -30.15 -4.82 1.15
N LYS A 37 -29.89 -5.91 1.88
CA LYS A 37 -28.73 -6.00 2.79
C LYS A 37 -27.42 -5.80 2.04
N MET A 38 -27.24 -6.45 0.89
CA MET A 38 -26.04 -6.29 0.06
C MET A 38 -25.88 -4.85 -0.45
N ARG A 39 -26.98 -4.24 -0.94
CA ARG A 39 -26.98 -2.85 -1.41
C ARG A 39 -26.59 -1.88 -0.29
N ASN A 40 -27.17 -2.05 0.90
CA ASN A 40 -26.86 -1.21 2.06
C ASN A 40 -25.40 -1.36 2.50
N ALA A 41 -24.84 -2.58 2.49
CA ALA A 41 -23.43 -2.82 2.80
C ALA A 41 -22.48 -2.12 1.80
N ILE A 42 -22.82 -2.09 0.51
CA ILE A 42 -22.05 -1.35 -0.50
C ILE A 42 -22.09 0.15 -0.20
N HIS A 43 -23.27 0.71 0.07
CA HIS A 43 -23.41 2.13 0.41
C HIS A 43 -22.64 2.52 1.68
N GLN A 44 -22.65 1.67 2.71
CA GLN A 44 -21.86 1.89 3.93
C GLN A 44 -20.36 1.94 3.60
N ARG A 45 -19.84 0.97 2.85
CA ARG A 45 -18.42 0.96 2.44
C ARG A 45 -18.04 2.17 1.59
N ASP A 46 -18.94 2.65 0.75
CA ASP A 46 -18.71 3.87 -0.05
C ASP A 46 -18.73 5.14 0.79
N ALA A 47 -19.61 5.21 1.80
CA ALA A 47 -19.64 6.31 2.76
C ALA A 47 -18.37 6.34 3.62
N GLU A 48 -17.90 5.18 4.10
CA GLU A 48 -16.63 5.04 4.82
C GLU A 48 -15.44 5.50 3.97
N ARG A 49 -15.36 5.05 2.71
CA ARG A 49 -14.33 5.51 1.76
C ARG A 49 -14.35 7.01 1.54
N LYS A 50 -15.53 7.62 1.36
CA LYS A 50 -15.68 9.07 1.20
C LYS A 50 -15.34 9.85 2.47
N HIS A 51 -15.61 9.28 3.64
CA HIS A 51 -15.21 9.89 4.91
C HIS A 51 -13.68 9.84 5.08
N GLN A 52 -13.05 8.75 4.65
CA GLN A 52 -11.60 8.58 4.68
C GLN A 52 -10.85 9.48 3.68
N SER A 53 -11.45 9.84 2.54
CA SER A 53 -10.84 10.78 1.59
C SER A 53 -10.92 12.24 2.03
N LYS A 54 -11.86 12.62 2.91
CA LYS A 54 -12.00 14.00 3.42
C LYS A 54 -10.95 14.40 4.45
N SER A 55 -10.32 13.44 5.12
CA SER A 55 -9.26 13.73 6.10
C SER A 55 -7.89 13.93 5.45
N GLN A 56 -7.72 13.58 4.17
CA GLN A 56 -6.42 13.62 3.50
C GLN A 56 -6.03 15.04 3.10
N CYS A 57 -4.82 15.48 3.48
CA CYS A 57 -4.26 16.73 2.95
C CYS A 57 -3.97 16.60 1.44
N GLU A 58 -3.95 17.72 0.72
CA GLU A 58 -3.76 17.74 -0.74
C GLU A 58 -2.47 17.03 -1.18
N HIS A 59 -1.44 17.08 -0.34
CA HIS A 59 -0.15 16.43 -0.57
C HIS A 59 -0.18 14.89 -0.45
N TRP A 60 -1.24 14.30 0.10
CA TRP A 60 -1.27 12.88 0.44
C TRP A 60 -1.03 11.97 -0.76
N LEU A 61 -1.76 12.23 -1.85
CA LEU A 61 -1.68 11.47 -3.09
C LEU A 61 -0.40 11.81 -3.87
N GLU A 62 -0.05 13.10 -3.95
CA GLU A 62 1.16 13.57 -4.63
C GLU A 62 2.42 12.91 -4.05
N ARG A 63 2.50 12.85 -2.72
CA ARG A 63 3.66 12.30 -2.00
C ARG A 63 3.59 10.80 -1.80
N CYS A 64 2.59 10.11 -2.37
CA CYS A 64 2.38 8.67 -2.17
C CYS A 64 2.50 8.24 -0.68
N CYS A 65 1.90 9.01 0.22
CA CYS A 65 2.09 8.84 1.66
C CYS A 65 1.48 7.51 2.14
N SER A 66 2.26 6.71 2.88
CA SER A 66 1.86 5.37 3.34
C SER A 66 1.50 5.28 4.83
N MET A 67 1.49 6.40 5.56
CA MET A 67 1.11 6.41 6.97
C MET A 67 -0.37 6.03 7.16
N SER A 68 -0.68 5.22 8.17
CA SER A 68 -2.05 4.75 8.42
C SER A 68 -2.92 5.79 9.16
N THR A 69 -3.81 6.41 8.37
CA THR A 69 -5.27 6.47 8.59
C THR A 69 -5.97 7.34 9.64
N TYR A 70 -5.37 7.89 10.70
CA TYR A 70 -6.22 8.65 11.67
C TYR A 70 -6.43 10.14 11.35
N THR A 71 -5.41 10.85 10.87
CA THR A 71 -5.51 12.32 10.70
C THR A 71 -5.56 12.76 9.24
N GLY A 72 -5.32 11.83 8.30
CA GLY A 72 -5.11 12.08 6.86
C GLY A 72 -4.06 13.16 6.56
N THR A 73 -3.18 13.44 7.51
CA THR A 73 -2.11 14.42 7.37
C THR A 73 -0.84 13.69 6.94
N CYS A 74 -0.24 14.05 5.81
CA CYS A 74 1.02 13.43 5.37
C CYS A 74 2.17 13.72 6.38
N CYS A 75 3.28 12.97 6.30
CA CYS A 75 4.39 13.11 7.25
C CYS A 75 4.89 14.55 7.40
N ALA A 76 5.01 15.29 6.30
CA ALA A 76 5.46 16.67 6.34
C ALA A 76 4.43 17.62 6.96
N CYS A 77 3.14 17.45 6.65
CA CYS A 77 2.09 18.25 7.27
C CYS A 77 1.89 17.92 8.76
N ALA A 78 2.22 16.69 9.17
CA ALA A 78 2.21 16.26 10.57
C ALA A 78 3.46 16.73 11.35
N ASP A 79 4.58 16.97 10.66
CA ASP A 79 5.84 17.36 11.28
C ASP A 79 5.86 18.83 11.72
N ARG A 80 5.65 19.04 13.02
CA ARG A 80 5.65 20.36 13.66
C ARG A 80 6.99 20.77 14.26
N ARG A 81 8.10 20.07 13.96
CA ARG A 81 9.43 20.45 14.47
C ARG A 81 9.76 21.89 14.06
N SER A 82 10.36 22.67 14.95
CA SER A 82 10.87 23.99 14.57
C SER A 82 11.98 23.86 13.53
N GLY A 83 12.08 24.82 12.60
CA GLY A 83 13.25 24.93 11.73
C GLY A 83 14.48 25.19 12.60
N THR A 84 15.52 24.39 12.45
CA THR A 84 16.84 24.67 13.02
C THR A 84 17.62 25.56 12.04
N ARG A 85 18.58 26.35 12.53
CA ARG A 85 19.40 27.24 11.68
C ARG A 85 20.15 26.49 10.56
N SER A 86 20.45 25.20 10.78
CA SER A 86 21.13 24.32 9.83
C SER A 86 20.18 23.37 9.08
N GLU A 87 18.89 23.34 9.41
CA GLU A 87 17.91 22.33 8.96
C GLU A 87 18.29 20.85 9.22
N LEU A 88 19.30 20.62 10.05
CA LEU A 88 19.73 19.30 10.50
C LEU A 88 19.13 18.98 11.87
N TYR A 89 18.82 17.71 12.08
CA TYR A 89 18.15 17.20 13.27
C TYR A 89 18.94 16.03 13.88
N PRO A 90 18.95 15.91 15.22
CA PRO A 90 19.44 14.71 15.88
C PRO A 90 18.66 13.46 15.44
N ALA A 91 19.40 12.41 15.16
CA ALA A 91 18.92 11.12 14.72
C ALA A 91 19.69 10.03 15.47
N TYR A 92 19.00 8.99 15.89
CA TYR A 92 19.68 7.79 16.38
C TYR A 92 19.87 6.82 15.22
N VAL A 93 21.10 6.31 15.10
CA VAL A 93 21.49 5.31 14.11
C VAL A 93 22.01 4.08 14.84
N ASP A 94 21.43 2.92 14.55
CA ASP A 94 21.82 1.66 15.19
C ASP A 94 23.30 1.37 14.93
N GLY A 95 24.06 1.17 16.02
CA GLY A 95 25.50 0.92 15.96
C GLY A 95 26.39 2.18 15.93
N GLU A 96 25.84 3.36 15.65
CA GLU A 96 26.59 4.63 15.63
C GLU A 96 26.18 5.60 16.75
N GLY A 97 24.98 5.43 17.31
CA GLY A 97 24.46 6.28 18.38
C GLY A 97 23.76 7.54 17.84
N TRP A 98 23.83 8.64 18.60
CA TRP A 98 23.21 9.91 18.22
C TRP A 98 24.08 10.67 17.21
N VAL A 99 23.55 10.93 16.03
CA VAL A 99 24.14 11.79 14.99
C VAL A 99 23.32 13.08 14.84
N THR A 100 23.95 14.21 14.51
CA THR A 100 23.27 15.53 14.42
C THR A 100 23.02 16.01 13.00
N GLU A 101 23.32 15.17 12.00
CA GLU A 101 23.34 15.56 10.57
C GLU A 101 22.18 14.97 9.76
N ALA A 102 21.12 14.51 10.40
CA ALA A 102 19.98 13.97 9.66
C ALA A 102 19.10 15.09 9.09
N THR A 103 18.65 14.89 7.85
CA THR A 103 17.65 15.76 7.24
C THR A 103 16.32 15.66 7.98
N ARG A 104 15.52 16.70 7.89
CA ARG A 104 14.18 16.73 8.48
C ARG A 104 13.34 15.50 8.09
N TRP A 105 13.33 15.15 6.81
CA TRP A 105 12.55 14.04 6.27
C TRP A 105 13.19 12.65 6.44
N ALA A 106 14.31 12.51 7.16
CA ALA A 106 15.02 11.24 7.30
C ALA A 106 14.11 10.08 7.80
N TYR A 107 13.13 10.40 8.63
CA TYR A 107 12.15 9.49 9.24
C TYR A 107 10.73 9.58 8.67
N TYR A 108 10.53 10.32 7.58
CA TYR A 108 9.24 10.31 6.91
C TYR A 108 9.00 8.94 6.25
N CYS A 109 7.73 8.64 5.96
CA CYS A 109 7.41 7.49 5.12
C CYS A 109 8.11 7.61 3.76
N PRO A 110 8.41 6.49 3.06
CA PRO A 110 9.22 6.51 1.83
C PRO A 110 8.76 7.54 0.81
N GLY A 111 7.46 7.59 0.48
CA GLY A 111 6.95 8.56 -0.49
C GLY A 111 7.14 10.03 -0.09
N CYS A 112 6.90 10.36 1.18
CA CYS A 112 7.15 11.73 1.67
C CYS A 112 8.65 12.06 1.73
N LYS A 113 9.51 11.08 2.04
CA LYS A 113 10.96 11.23 2.08
C LYS A 113 11.54 11.50 0.69
N ASP A 114 11.08 10.75 -0.31
CA ASP A 114 11.52 10.88 -1.70
C ASP A 114 11.13 12.24 -2.27
N PHE A 115 9.90 12.68 -2.01
CA PHE A 115 9.41 13.99 -2.44
C PHE A 115 10.26 15.14 -1.89
N GLU A 116 10.52 15.18 -0.58
CA GLU A 116 11.34 16.23 0.05
C GLU A 116 12.79 16.20 -0.45
N SER A 117 13.36 15.00 -0.62
CA SER A 117 14.71 14.85 -1.18
C SER A 117 14.81 15.41 -2.60
N SER A 118 13.75 15.25 -3.41
CA SER A 118 13.72 15.78 -4.78
C SER A 118 13.64 17.31 -4.85
N LEU A 119 12.89 17.95 -3.93
CA LEU A 119 12.84 19.41 -3.84
C LEU A 119 14.21 19.99 -3.51
N ASN A 120 14.91 19.39 -2.54
CA ASN A 120 16.23 19.85 -2.13
C ASN A 120 17.29 19.70 -3.24
N TYR A 121 17.19 18.67 -4.07
CA TYR A 121 18.03 18.52 -5.25
C TYR A 121 17.82 19.68 -6.24
N THR A 122 16.57 20.05 -6.54
CA THR A 122 16.28 21.17 -7.45
C THR A 122 16.72 22.54 -6.93
N ALA A 123 16.69 22.74 -5.61
CA ALA A 123 17.20 23.95 -4.97
C ALA A 123 18.73 24.07 -5.09
N SER A 124 19.45 22.96 -4.92
CA SER A 124 20.93 22.94 -5.04
C SER A 124 21.46 23.16 -6.46
N VAL A 125 20.66 22.87 -7.49
CA VAL A 125 21.05 23.07 -8.91
C VAL A 125 20.81 24.52 -9.37
N SER A 126 20.05 25.31 -8.61
CA SER A 126 19.65 26.67 -9.00
C SER A 126 20.59 27.77 -8.51
N THR A 127 21.66 27.43 -7.77
CA THR A 127 22.56 28.40 -7.13
C THR A 127 24.00 28.41 -7.66
N GLU A 128 24.34 27.61 -8.67
CA GLU A 128 25.67 27.66 -9.27
C GLU A 128 25.60 28.03 -10.75
N ALA A 129 26.33 29.10 -11.07
CA ALA A 129 26.53 29.66 -12.39
C ALA A 129 26.94 28.61 -13.43
N GLU A 130 26.61 28.90 -14.69
CA GLU A 130 26.96 28.12 -15.88
C GLU A 130 28.32 27.39 -15.79
N PRO A 131 28.35 26.05 -15.85
CA PRO A 131 29.51 25.36 -16.38
C PRO A 131 29.37 25.30 -17.89
N LYS A 132 30.18 26.11 -18.59
CA LYS A 132 30.54 25.87 -20.00
C LYS A 132 31.14 24.47 -20.11
N LEU A 133 30.32 23.48 -20.41
CA LEU A 133 30.78 22.19 -20.91
C LEU A 133 30.25 22.03 -22.33
N VAL A 134 31.18 22.25 -23.26
CA VAL A 134 31.09 21.84 -24.66
C VAL A 134 30.89 20.32 -24.67
N VAL A 135 29.65 19.89 -24.88
CA VAL A 135 29.36 18.52 -25.33
C VAL A 135 28.72 18.65 -26.69
N GLN A 136 29.48 18.25 -27.70
CA GLN A 136 29.02 18.16 -29.08
C GLN A 136 27.75 17.29 -29.13
N ALA A 137 26.66 17.90 -29.59
CA ALA A 137 25.42 17.21 -29.85
C ALA A 137 25.64 16.14 -30.92
N LYS A 138 25.42 14.87 -30.56
CA LYS A 138 25.03 13.87 -31.56
C LYS A 138 23.52 14.01 -31.80
N PRO A 139 23.07 13.98 -33.06
CA PRO A 139 21.69 14.26 -33.41
C PRO A 139 20.75 13.20 -32.82
N VAL A 140 19.63 13.70 -32.31
CA VAL A 140 18.50 12.91 -31.82
C VAL A 140 17.89 12.18 -33.02
N ASP A 141 18.10 10.87 -33.10
CA ASP A 141 17.33 10.01 -33.98
C ASP A 141 15.94 9.81 -33.36
N GLN A 142 14.94 10.44 -33.98
CA GLN A 142 13.54 10.40 -33.58
C GLN A 142 12.85 9.12 -34.07
N SER A 143 13.40 7.96 -33.72
CA SER A 143 12.77 6.68 -34.02
C SER A 143 12.99 5.68 -32.91
N SER A 144 12.13 5.70 -31.89
CA SER A 144 11.89 4.55 -31.01
C SER A 144 10.74 4.80 -30.04
N THR A 145 9.56 4.36 -30.45
CA THR A 145 8.45 3.96 -29.57
C THR A 145 8.84 2.75 -28.73
N ASN A 146 9.84 2.84 -27.84
CA ASN A 146 10.10 1.82 -26.81
C ASN A 146 11.19 2.23 -25.79
N ARG A 147 10.96 3.26 -24.96
CA ARG A 147 11.79 3.41 -23.75
C ARG A 147 11.30 2.42 -22.70
N ARG A 148 11.79 1.19 -22.78
CA ARG A 148 11.80 0.27 -21.64
C ARG A 148 12.58 0.94 -20.51
N PHE A 149 11.89 1.17 -19.39
CA PHE A 149 12.45 1.57 -18.11
C PHE A 149 13.65 0.67 -17.76
N SER A 150 14.86 1.19 -17.90
CA SER A 150 16.13 0.44 -17.76
C SER A 150 16.51 0.07 -16.33
N GLY A 151 15.66 0.36 -15.34
CA GLY A 151 15.88 0.01 -13.92
C GLY A 151 14.83 -0.90 -13.30
N GLN A 152 13.73 -1.20 -14.01
CA GLN A 152 12.65 -1.98 -13.44
C GLN A 152 12.83 -3.47 -13.69
N CYS A 153 12.81 -4.28 -12.63
CA CYS A 153 12.74 -5.72 -12.80
C CYS A 153 11.40 -6.08 -13.47
N ARG A 154 11.38 -7.14 -14.29
CA ARG A 154 10.15 -7.58 -14.98
C ARG A 154 8.98 -7.83 -14.03
N HIS A 155 9.29 -8.26 -12.80
CA HIS A 155 8.32 -8.56 -11.75
C HIS A 155 7.62 -7.33 -11.16
N TYR A 156 8.23 -6.14 -11.23
CA TYR A 156 7.72 -4.95 -10.57
C TYR A 156 6.30 -4.60 -11.05
N ALA A 157 6.12 -4.52 -12.36
CA ALA A 157 4.83 -4.24 -12.98
C ALA A 157 3.90 -5.45 -12.99
N THR A 158 4.43 -6.65 -13.29
CA THR A 158 3.60 -7.87 -13.40
C THR A 158 3.03 -8.32 -12.06
N TRP A 159 3.81 -8.25 -10.99
CA TRP A 159 3.35 -8.63 -9.65
C TRP A 159 2.63 -7.49 -8.93
N LYS A 160 2.45 -6.35 -9.60
CA LYS A 160 1.83 -5.13 -9.03
C LYS A 160 2.50 -4.76 -7.69
N CYS A 161 3.83 -4.70 -7.70
CA CYS A 161 4.60 -4.34 -6.52
C CYS A 161 4.24 -2.90 -6.09
N SER A 162 3.89 -2.72 -4.82
CA SER A 162 3.51 -1.41 -4.28
C SER A 162 4.63 -0.72 -3.50
N LEU A 163 5.78 -1.38 -3.30
CA LEU A 163 6.95 -0.73 -2.73
C LEU A 163 7.62 0.14 -3.79
N THR A 164 7.59 1.45 -3.59
CA THR A 164 8.22 2.45 -4.47
C THR A 164 9.70 2.67 -4.14
N SER A 165 10.17 2.21 -2.98
CA SER A 165 11.51 2.47 -2.42
C SER A 165 12.65 1.64 -3.04
N THR A 166 12.36 0.74 -3.99
CA THR A 166 13.25 -0.33 -4.43
C THR A 166 14.00 -0.04 -5.74
N ASN A 167 14.07 1.23 -6.16
CA ASN A 167 14.72 1.65 -7.42
C ASN A 167 14.24 0.82 -8.64
N GLY A 168 12.95 0.48 -8.69
CA GLY A 168 12.35 -0.32 -9.77
C GLY A 168 12.43 -1.85 -9.59
N LYS A 169 13.02 -2.36 -8.51
CA LYS A 169 13.00 -3.80 -8.20
C LYS A 169 11.73 -4.18 -7.44
N CYS A 170 11.17 -5.37 -7.61
CA CYS A 170 10.08 -5.84 -6.74
C CYS A 170 10.63 -6.23 -5.37
N CYS A 171 9.76 -6.47 -4.37
CA CYS A 171 10.19 -6.85 -3.00
C CYS A 171 11.19 -8.01 -3.01
N ALA A 172 10.92 -9.03 -3.82
CA ALA A 172 11.79 -10.20 -3.95
C ALA A 172 13.12 -9.89 -4.64
N CYS A 173 13.12 -9.04 -5.66
CA CYS A 173 14.35 -8.66 -6.37
C CYS A 173 15.21 -7.64 -5.59
N SER A 174 14.62 -6.91 -4.64
CA SER A 174 15.33 -6.05 -3.70
C SER A 174 15.80 -6.78 -2.43
N ASP A 175 15.19 -7.92 -2.10
CA ASP A 175 15.53 -8.67 -0.89
C ASP A 175 16.89 -9.36 -1.03
N ALA A 176 17.91 -8.76 -0.41
CA ALA A 176 19.28 -9.26 -0.37
C ALA A 176 19.58 -10.15 0.84
N ARG A 177 18.58 -10.53 1.65
CA ARG A 177 18.78 -11.43 2.79
C ARG A 177 19.32 -12.78 2.32
N GLN A 178 20.27 -13.33 3.06
CA GLN A 178 20.79 -14.67 2.80
C GLN A 178 19.71 -15.71 3.07
N GLU A 179 19.67 -16.79 2.28
CA GLU A 179 18.75 -17.91 2.52
C GLU A 179 19.10 -18.59 3.84
N SER A 180 18.16 -18.56 4.80
CA SER A 180 18.32 -19.35 6.02
C SER A 180 18.09 -20.83 5.70
N LYS A 181 18.75 -21.72 6.44
CA LYS A 181 18.59 -23.18 6.23
C LYS A 181 17.15 -23.66 6.39
N THR A 182 16.34 -22.92 7.14
CA THR A 182 14.93 -23.22 7.41
C THR A 182 13.98 -22.46 6.48
N GLY A 183 14.45 -21.44 5.75
CA GLY A 183 13.62 -20.52 4.98
C GLY A 183 12.85 -19.50 5.83
N LEU A 184 13.09 -19.48 7.14
CA LEU A 184 12.41 -18.66 8.13
C LEU A 184 13.34 -17.55 8.66
N TYR A 185 12.74 -16.42 9.05
CA TYR A 185 13.41 -15.19 9.44
C TYR A 185 12.65 -14.50 10.55
N ASP A 186 13.37 -13.83 11.45
CA ASP A 186 12.73 -12.90 12.38
C ASP A 186 12.32 -11.65 11.60
N ALA A 187 11.04 -11.28 11.70
CA ALA A 187 10.50 -10.16 10.97
C ALA A 187 9.47 -9.39 11.79
N TYR A 188 9.49 -8.07 11.65
CA TYR A 188 8.40 -7.22 12.13
C TYR A 188 7.27 -7.28 11.11
N VAL A 189 6.08 -7.63 11.57
CA VAL A 189 4.86 -7.67 10.76
C VAL A 189 3.91 -6.59 11.27
N ASP A 190 3.51 -5.69 10.38
CA ASP A 190 2.59 -4.60 10.71
C ASP A 190 1.28 -5.16 11.29
N GLY A 191 0.96 -4.75 12.53
CA GLY A 191 -0.23 -5.21 13.26
C GLY A 191 -0.05 -6.52 14.05
N ALA A 192 1.06 -7.24 13.88
CA ALA A 192 1.39 -8.44 14.67
C ALA A 192 2.64 -8.28 15.54
N GLY A 193 3.48 -7.28 15.27
CA GLY A 193 4.70 -7.03 16.03
C GLY A 193 5.87 -7.89 15.54
N TRP A 194 6.81 -8.20 16.43
CA TRP A 194 7.95 -9.06 16.11
C TRP A 194 7.51 -10.52 16.03
N VAL A 195 7.78 -11.18 14.91
CA VAL A 195 7.43 -12.57 14.66
C VAL A 195 8.70 -13.35 14.41
N GLU A 196 8.98 -14.31 15.29
CA GLU A 196 10.05 -15.29 15.10
C GLU A 196 9.59 -16.32 14.06
N GLU A 197 10.55 -16.85 13.30
CA GLU A 197 10.28 -17.89 12.29
C GLU A 197 9.29 -17.47 11.18
N ALA A 198 9.22 -16.20 10.83
CA ALA A 198 8.36 -15.74 9.74
C ALA A 198 8.90 -16.18 8.37
N ALA A 199 7.99 -16.47 7.44
CA ALA A 199 8.37 -16.71 6.05
C ALA A 199 9.06 -15.48 5.48
N ARG A 200 10.06 -15.68 4.60
CA ARG A 200 10.82 -14.60 3.97
C ARG A 200 9.94 -13.48 3.39
N TRP A 201 8.85 -13.84 2.74
CA TRP A 201 7.92 -12.90 2.11
C TRP A 201 6.93 -12.24 3.07
N ALA A 202 6.97 -12.51 4.38
CA ALA A 202 6.07 -11.87 5.36
C ALA A 202 6.16 -10.33 5.33
N SER A 203 7.32 -9.80 4.96
CA SER A 203 7.59 -8.36 4.82
C SER A 203 7.36 -7.83 3.39
N TYR A 204 6.93 -8.67 2.45
CA TYR A 204 6.71 -8.26 1.07
C TYR A 204 5.35 -7.58 0.91
N CYS A 205 5.21 -6.71 -0.08
CA CYS A 205 3.91 -6.14 -0.41
C CYS A 205 2.92 -7.21 -0.89
N PRO A 206 1.59 -6.98 -0.78
CA PRO A 206 0.57 -7.96 -1.16
C PRO A 206 0.64 -8.47 -2.61
N GLY A 207 1.21 -7.67 -3.51
CA GLY A 207 1.47 -8.08 -4.89
C GLY A 207 2.60 -9.11 -5.01
N CYS A 208 3.70 -8.90 -4.29
CA CYS A 208 4.84 -9.81 -4.28
C CYS A 208 4.58 -11.07 -3.45
N VAL A 209 3.87 -10.98 -2.31
CA VAL A 209 3.49 -12.16 -1.51
C VAL A 209 2.75 -13.19 -2.36
N ARG A 210 1.75 -12.74 -3.14
CA ARG A 210 0.93 -13.61 -3.98
C ARG A 210 1.69 -14.33 -5.10
N ASN A 211 2.80 -13.77 -5.56
CA ASN A 211 3.55 -14.30 -6.69
C ASN A 211 4.86 -15.01 -6.27
N TYR A 212 5.32 -14.79 -5.04
CA TYR A 212 6.56 -15.36 -4.52
C TYR A 212 6.32 -16.47 -3.48
N GLY A 213 5.26 -16.35 -2.67
CA GLY A 213 4.92 -17.30 -1.61
C GLY A 213 3.87 -18.35 -2.02
N GLY A 214 3.59 -18.49 -3.32
CA GLY A 214 2.59 -19.41 -3.88
C GLY A 214 3.21 -20.37 -4.87
#